data_AF-A0A2P8KQ13-F1
#
_entry.id   AF-A0A2P8KQ13-F1
#
_cell.length_a   1.000
_cell.length_b   1.000
_cell.length_c   1.000
_cell.angle_alpha   90.00
_cell.angle_beta   90.00
_cell.angle_gamma   90.00
#
_symmetry.space_group_name_H-M   'P 1'
#
loop_
_entity.id
_entity.type
_entity.pdbx_description
1 polymer ?
#
loop_
_entity_poly.entity_id
_entity_poly.type
_entity_poly.pdbx_seq_one_letter_code
_entity_poly.pdbx_strand_id
1 'polypeptide(L)'
;MAALDRSEALSLGLPFGARAREVHRLLTSVDDADNARLPSAWQDLALCAAENFAREDVWMRATGHASQKDHEIQHRVVLGVMREGALQAGEGKLLQVREMARQRRDWYESMSRPWMQRRRSICAAPASNPRTPRCRRSLRLPCGPRCVKPVSSD
;
A
#
# COMPACT_ATOMS: atom_id res chain seq x y z
N MET A 1 -25.74 -5.56 -5.28
CA MET A 1 -24.88 -4.53 -5.92
C MET A 1 -24.78 -3.30 -5.02
N ALA A 2 -23.76 -3.21 -4.16
CA ALA A 2 -23.47 -2.02 -3.34
C ALA A 2 -22.02 -2.02 -2.78
N ALA A 3 -21.07 -2.61 -3.49
CA ALA A 3 -19.68 -2.72 -3.01
C ALA A 3 -18.71 -1.69 -3.63
N LEU A 4 -19.09 -1.07 -4.76
CA LEU A 4 -18.15 -0.30 -5.60
C LEU A 4 -18.17 1.21 -5.36
N ASP A 5 -19.27 1.77 -4.85
CA ASP A 5 -19.39 3.20 -4.52
C ASP A 5 -18.49 3.63 -3.33
N ARG A 6 -18.04 2.64 -2.53
CA ARG A 6 -17.19 2.84 -1.36
C ARG A 6 -15.71 3.08 -1.71
N SER A 7 -15.28 2.76 -2.93
CA SER A 7 -13.89 2.93 -3.36
C SER A 7 -13.53 4.40 -3.65
N GLU A 8 -14.50 5.24 -4.01
CA GLU A 8 -14.27 6.66 -4.27
C GLU A 8 -13.82 7.42 -3.01
N ALA A 9 -14.34 7.04 -1.84
CA ALA A 9 -13.98 7.59 -0.55
C ALA A 9 -12.52 7.33 -0.10
N LEU A 10 -11.79 6.43 -0.79
CA LEU A 10 -10.39 6.11 -0.52
C LEU A 10 -9.38 6.92 -1.36
N SER A 11 -9.85 7.82 -2.25
CA SER A 11 -8.98 8.81 -2.90
C SER A 11 -8.60 9.90 -1.91
N LEU A 12 -7.54 9.66 -1.13
CA LEU A 12 -7.00 10.63 -0.17
C LEU A 12 -6.24 11.81 -0.82
N GLY A 13 -6.19 11.90 -2.15
CA GLY A 13 -5.34 12.86 -2.87
C GLY A 13 -3.83 12.61 -2.70
N LEU A 14 -3.47 11.43 -2.19
CA LEU A 14 -2.09 11.03 -1.89
C LEU A 14 -1.51 10.17 -3.03
N PRO A 15 -0.19 10.23 -3.29
CA PRO A 15 0.43 9.58 -4.45
C PRO A 15 0.36 8.03 -4.44
N PHE A 16 -0.08 7.41 -3.34
CA PHE A 16 -0.28 5.96 -3.19
C PHE A 16 -1.76 5.55 -3.03
N GLY A 17 -2.71 6.50 -2.92
CA GLY A 17 -4.13 6.18 -2.67
C GLY A 17 -4.79 5.33 -3.77
N ALA A 18 -4.40 5.53 -5.03
CA ALA A 18 -4.86 4.69 -6.14
C ALA A 18 -4.33 3.25 -6.04
N ARG A 19 -3.10 3.06 -5.55
CA ARG A 19 -2.51 1.73 -5.37
C ARG A 19 -3.09 1.01 -4.15
N ALA A 20 -3.48 1.75 -3.10
CA ALA A 20 -4.23 1.19 -1.99
C ALA A 20 -5.59 0.61 -2.44
N ARG A 21 -6.30 1.25 -3.37
CA ARG A 21 -7.51 0.67 -3.99
C ARG A 21 -7.23 -0.61 -4.76
N GLU A 22 -6.10 -0.65 -5.48
CA GLU A 22 -5.72 -1.84 -6.22
C GLU A 22 -5.39 -3.02 -5.30
N VAL A 23 -4.80 -2.78 -4.12
CA VAL A 23 -4.65 -3.80 -3.08
C VAL A 23 -6.01 -4.40 -2.68
N HIS A 24 -7.07 -3.58 -2.56
CA HIS A 24 -8.42 -4.09 -2.27
C HIS A 24 -9.02 -4.90 -3.40
N ARG A 25 -8.86 -4.42 -4.63
CA ARG A 25 -9.36 -5.12 -5.81
C ARG A 25 -8.71 -6.50 -5.94
N LEU A 26 -7.40 -6.58 -5.69
CA LEU A 26 -6.67 -7.84 -5.70
C LEU A 26 -7.07 -8.74 -4.53
N LEU A 27 -7.40 -8.19 -3.36
CA LEU A 27 -7.90 -8.99 -2.23
C LEU A 27 -9.26 -9.63 -2.56
N THR A 28 -10.16 -8.93 -3.25
CA THR A 28 -11.38 -9.55 -3.81
C THR A 28 -11.06 -10.61 -4.87
N SER A 29 -10.06 -10.36 -5.72
CA SER A 29 -9.64 -11.36 -6.73
C SER A 29 -9.10 -12.65 -6.09
N VAL A 30 -8.46 -12.56 -4.92
CA VAL A 30 -8.01 -13.73 -4.13
C VAL A 30 -9.20 -14.52 -3.59
N ASP A 31 -10.23 -13.85 -3.09
CA ASP A 31 -11.44 -14.53 -2.58
C ASP A 31 -12.20 -15.26 -3.70
N ASP A 32 -12.28 -14.65 -4.88
CA ASP A 32 -12.95 -15.21 -6.06
C ASP A 32 -12.11 -16.24 -6.82
N ALA A 33 -10.83 -16.38 -6.48
CA ALA A 33 -9.94 -17.32 -7.14
C ALA A 33 -10.31 -18.77 -6.79
N ASP A 34 -10.41 -19.62 -7.81
CA ASP A 34 -10.39 -21.06 -7.62
C ASP A 34 -9.00 -21.54 -7.18
N ASN A 35 -8.89 -22.83 -6.87
CA ASN A 35 -7.65 -23.42 -6.38
C ASN A 35 -6.48 -23.31 -7.36
N ALA A 36 -6.74 -23.32 -8.66
CA ALA A 36 -5.69 -23.22 -9.67
C ALA A 36 -5.15 -21.78 -9.79
N ARG A 37 -6.02 -20.78 -9.61
CA ARG A 37 -5.66 -19.36 -9.72
C ARG A 37 -5.20 -18.73 -8.41
N LEU A 38 -5.52 -19.34 -7.27
CA LEU A 38 -5.24 -18.79 -5.94
C LEU A 38 -3.75 -18.44 -5.71
N PRO A 39 -2.77 -19.29 -6.07
CA PRO A 39 -1.35 -18.93 -5.89
C PRO A 39 -0.95 -17.66 -6.65
N SER A 40 -1.36 -17.53 -7.91
CA SER A 40 -1.08 -16.35 -8.73
C SER A 40 -1.78 -15.10 -8.20
N ALA A 41 -3.05 -15.21 -7.82
CA ALA A 41 -3.80 -14.09 -7.24
C ALA A 41 -3.18 -13.58 -5.93
N TRP A 42 -2.69 -14.49 -5.09
CA TRP A 42 -1.98 -14.14 -3.86
C TRP A 42 -0.65 -13.43 -4.14
N GLN A 43 0.12 -13.92 -5.11
CA GLN A 43 1.38 -13.31 -5.54
C GLN A 43 1.17 -11.86 -6.01
N ASP A 44 0.15 -11.62 -6.84
CA ASP A 44 -0.19 -10.30 -7.36
C ASP A 44 -0.58 -9.34 -6.23
N LEU A 45 -1.39 -9.80 -5.28
CA LEU A 45 -1.75 -9.05 -4.08
C LEU A 45 -0.50 -8.68 -3.25
N ALA A 46 0.41 -9.63 -3.05
CA ALA A 46 1.63 -9.43 -2.26
C ALA A 46 2.56 -8.40 -2.90
N LEU A 47 2.76 -8.48 -4.22
CA LEU A 47 3.55 -7.51 -4.97
C LEU A 47 2.93 -6.12 -4.91
N CYS A 48 1.62 -6.01 -5.13
CA CYS A 48 0.90 -4.75 -5.07
C CYS A 48 0.99 -4.11 -3.68
N ALA A 49 0.87 -4.90 -2.61
CA ALA A 49 1.00 -4.42 -1.23
C ALA A 49 2.42 -3.91 -0.94
N ALA A 50 3.46 -4.64 -1.37
CA ALA A 50 4.86 -4.24 -1.20
C ALA A 50 5.15 -2.89 -1.86
N GLU A 51 4.71 -2.71 -3.10
CA GLU A 51 4.89 -1.44 -3.81
C GLU A 51 4.13 -0.29 -3.16
N ASN A 52 2.90 -0.54 -2.67
CA ASN A 52 2.10 0.47 -2.00
C ASN A 52 2.79 0.93 -0.70
N PHE A 53 3.29 -0.01 0.11
CA PHE A 53 4.02 0.29 1.34
C PHE A 53 5.34 1.01 1.07
N ALA A 54 6.10 0.61 0.06
CA ALA A 54 7.36 1.30 -0.28
C ALA A 54 7.12 2.77 -0.66
N ARG A 55 6.05 3.06 -1.42
CA ARG A 55 5.67 4.45 -1.77
C ARG A 55 5.24 5.25 -0.55
N GLU A 56 4.50 4.61 0.36
CA GLU A 56 4.08 5.20 1.61
C GLU A 56 5.27 5.52 2.52
N ASP A 57 6.23 4.61 2.65
CA ASP A 57 7.44 4.80 3.45
C ASP A 57 8.30 5.95 2.93
N VAL A 58 8.49 6.04 1.60
CA VAL A 58 9.18 7.17 0.96
C VAL A 58 8.47 8.49 1.27
N TRP A 59 7.14 8.50 1.17
CA TRP A 59 6.36 9.68 1.49
C TRP A 59 6.48 10.08 2.96
N MET A 60 6.32 9.14 3.90
CA MET A 60 6.41 9.41 5.33
C MET A 60 7.78 9.96 5.74
N ARG A 61 8.87 9.42 5.15
CA ARG A 61 10.23 9.95 5.30
C ARG A 61 10.33 11.38 4.81
N ALA A 62 9.86 11.64 3.59
CA ALA A 62 9.95 12.96 2.96
C ALA A 62 9.12 14.02 3.69
N THR A 63 8.05 13.61 4.38
CA THR A 63 7.18 14.51 5.15
C THR A 63 7.46 14.50 6.64
N GLY A 64 8.47 13.79 7.16
CA GLY A 64 8.73 13.75 8.60
C GLY A 64 7.52 13.29 9.44
N HIS A 65 6.81 12.25 8.99
CA HIS A 65 5.64 11.75 9.70
C HIS A 65 6.02 11.26 11.11
N ALA A 66 5.35 11.78 12.15
CA ALA A 66 5.74 11.57 13.55
C ALA A 66 5.81 10.08 13.98
N SER A 67 5.03 9.21 13.34
CA SER A 67 4.97 7.76 13.63
C SER A 67 5.60 6.89 12.55
N GLN A 68 6.47 7.45 11.69
CA GLN A 68 7.06 6.72 10.55
C GLN A 68 7.70 5.39 10.95
N LYS A 69 8.52 5.37 12.00
CA LYS A 69 9.28 4.17 12.41
C LYS A 69 8.35 3.01 12.82
N ASP A 70 7.34 3.31 13.63
CA ASP A 70 6.37 2.31 14.07
C ASP A 70 5.52 1.80 12.90
N HIS A 71 5.20 2.69 11.96
CA HIS A 71 4.42 2.35 10.76
C HIS A 71 5.21 1.47 9.77
N GLU A 72 6.49 1.76 9.56
CA GLU A 72 7.40 0.90 8.76
C GLU A 72 7.55 -0.51 9.36
N ILE A 73 7.49 -0.65 10.70
CA ILE A 73 7.46 -1.97 11.35
C ILE A 73 6.18 -2.72 10.97
N GLN A 74 5.02 -2.06 11.00
CA GLN A 74 3.75 -2.69 10.63
C GLN A 74 3.76 -3.17 9.17
N HIS A 75 4.30 -2.37 8.25
CA HIS A 75 4.50 -2.81 6.85
C HIS A 75 5.35 -4.07 6.75
N ARG A 76 6.46 -4.15 7.49
CA ARG A 76 7.34 -5.32 7.49
C ARG A 76 6.65 -6.57 8.02
N VAL A 77 5.89 -6.46 9.11
CA VAL A 77 5.11 -7.56 9.69
C VAL A 77 4.11 -8.10 8.67
N VAL A 78 3.33 -7.20 8.07
CA VAL A 78 2.37 -7.57 7.03
C VAL A 78 3.04 -8.28 5.86
N LEU A 79 4.12 -7.72 5.32
CA LEU A 79 4.83 -8.32 4.20
C LEU A 79 5.46 -9.67 4.57
N GLY A 80 5.80 -9.89 5.84
CA GLY A 80 6.17 -11.21 6.36
C GLY A 80 5.05 -12.23 6.19
N VAL A 81 3.84 -11.90 6.65
CA VAL A 81 2.64 -12.73 6.48
C VAL A 81 2.35 -12.99 5.00
N MET A 82 2.49 -11.97 4.14
CA MET A 82 2.25 -12.13 2.70
C MET A 82 3.23 -13.11 2.05
N ARG A 83 4.51 -13.06 2.43
CA ARG A 83 5.53 -14.01 1.96
C ARG A 83 5.24 -15.44 2.42
N GLU A 84 4.85 -15.60 3.68
CA GLU A 84 4.47 -16.91 4.21
C GLU A 84 3.30 -17.53 3.43
N GLY A 85 2.29 -16.72 3.09
CA GLY A 85 1.17 -17.21 2.27
C GLY A 85 1.59 -17.65 0.87
N ALA A 86 2.64 -17.05 0.29
CA ALA A 86 3.16 -17.47 -1.01
C ALA A 86 3.89 -18.82 -0.93
N LEU A 87 4.62 -19.07 0.17
CA LEU A 87 5.24 -20.37 0.44
C LEU A 87 4.16 -21.44 0.61
N GLN A 88 3.14 -21.16 1.43
CA GLN A 88 2.02 -22.08 1.65
C GLN A 88 1.23 -22.37 0.37
N ALA A 89 1.04 -21.38 -0.50
CA ALA A 89 0.43 -21.58 -1.81
C ALA A 89 1.25 -22.53 -2.69
N GLY A 90 2.58 -22.39 -2.69
CA GLY A 90 3.51 -23.29 -3.40
C GLY A 90 3.50 -24.72 -2.86
N GLU A 91 3.21 -24.90 -1.57
CA GLU A 91 3.05 -26.20 -0.93
C GLU A 91 1.63 -26.80 -1.07
N GLY A 92 0.72 -26.13 -1.79
CA GLY A 92 -0.67 -26.57 -1.96
C GLY A 92 -1.55 -26.41 -0.71
N LYS A 93 -1.11 -25.64 0.29
CA LYS A 93 -1.85 -25.31 1.52
C LYS A 93 -2.89 -24.21 1.26
N LEU A 94 -3.79 -24.47 0.32
CA LEU A 94 -4.70 -23.47 -0.24
C LEU A 94 -5.76 -22.98 0.77
N LEU A 95 -6.19 -23.85 1.70
CA LEU A 95 -7.13 -23.45 2.75
C LEU A 95 -6.52 -22.41 3.69
N GLN A 96 -5.24 -22.58 4.02
CA GLN A 96 -4.50 -21.65 4.87
C GLN A 96 -4.37 -20.28 4.19
N VAL A 97 -4.05 -20.26 2.89
CA VAL A 97 -3.97 -19.01 2.10
C VAL A 97 -5.31 -18.27 2.07
N ARG A 98 -6.43 -18.99 1.94
CA ARG A 98 -7.78 -18.39 2.01
C ARG A 98 -8.09 -17.80 3.38
N GLU A 99 -7.71 -18.49 4.45
CA GLU A 99 -7.89 -17.98 5.81
C GLU A 99 -7.02 -16.74 6.07
N MET A 100 -5.79 -16.71 5.56
CA MET A 100 -4.93 -15.52 5.61
C MET A 100 -5.55 -14.35 4.84
N ALA A 101 -6.17 -14.58 3.67
CA ALA A 101 -6.88 -13.56 2.91
C ALA A 101 -8.08 -13.01 3.69
N ARG A 102 -8.84 -13.87 4.37
CA ARG A 102 -9.96 -13.49 5.23
C ARG A 102 -9.49 -12.62 6.39
N GLN A 103 -8.46 -13.05 7.13
CA GLN A 103 -7.89 -12.26 8.24
C GLN A 103 -7.33 -10.91 7.76
N ARG A 104 -6.75 -10.87 6.56
CA ARG A 104 -6.26 -9.65 5.92
C ARG A 104 -7.40 -8.65 5.66
N ARG A 105 -8.56 -9.15 5.22
CA ARG A 105 -9.78 -8.35 5.00
C ARG A 105 -10.30 -7.78 6.32
N ASP A 106 -10.45 -8.64 7.32
CA ASP A 106 -10.92 -8.25 8.67
C ASP A 106 -10.01 -7.18 9.29
N TRP A 107 -8.68 -7.38 9.21
CA TRP A 107 -7.69 -6.41 9.68
C TRP A 107 -7.78 -5.07 8.95
N TYR A 108 -8.03 -5.09 7.64
CA TYR A 108 -8.17 -3.85 6.88
C TYR A 108 -9.38 -3.04 7.35
N GLU A 109 -10.51 -3.70 7.58
CA GLU A 109 -11.74 -3.05 8.03
C GLU A 109 -11.62 -2.50 9.46
N SER A 110 -10.99 -3.27 10.35
CA SER A 110 -10.81 -2.96 11.77
C SER A 110 -9.74 -1.89 12.02
N MET A 111 -8.52 -2.09 11.50
CA MET A 111 -7.35 -1.30 11.88
C MET A 111 -6.94 -0.29 10.80
N SER A 112 -6.92 -0.71 9.53
CA SER A 112 -6.34 0.11 8.46
C SER A 112 -7.25 1.30 8.09
N ARG A 113 -8.57 1.11 8.03
CA ARG A 113 -9.53 2.15 7.63
C ARG A 113 -9.52 3.39 8.56
N PRO A 114 -9.62 3.27 9.89
CA PRO A 114 -9.53 4.43 10.78
C PRO A 114 -8.18 5.17 10.68
N TRP A 115 -7.09 4.42 10.47
CA TRP A 115 -5.75 4.98 10.27
C TRP A 115 -5.62 5.76 8.95
N MET A 116 -6.17 5.23 7.85
CA MET A 116 -6.25 5.96 6.58
C MET A 116 -7.09 7.24 6.68
N GLN A 117 -8.18 7.22 7.44
CA GLN A 117 -8.96 8.44 7.71
C GLN A 117 -8.17 9.47 8.52
N ARG A 118 -7.42 9.03 9.55
CA ARG A 118 -6.56 9.93 10.34
C ARG A 118 -5.40 10.52 9.52
N ARG A 119 -4.91 9.81 8.49
CA ARG A 119 -3.94 10.37 7.52
C ARG A 119 -4.52 11.49 6.67
N ARG A 120 -5.81 11.41 6.32
CA ARG A 120 -6.52 12.48 5.58
C ARG A 120 -6.50 13.80 6.35
N SER A 121 -6.76 13.76 7.66
CA SER A 121 -6.81 14.98 8.47
C SER A 121 -5.43 15.61 8.68
N ILE A 122 -4.37 14.81 8.76
CA ILE A 122 -2.98 15.32 8.83
C ILE A 122 -2.57 16.00 7.51
N CYS A 123 -2.96 15.44 6.35
CA CYS A 123 -2.60 15.98 5.04
C CYS A 123 -3.49 17.15 4.59
N ALA A 124 -4.74 17.22 5.07
CA ALA A 124 -5.69 18.29 4.74
C ALA A 124 -5.59 19.50 5.67
N ALA A 125 -4.76 19.46 6.72
CA ALA A 125 -4.55 20.58 7.62
C ALA A 125 -3.88 21.76 6.87
N PRO A 126 -4.39 23.00 7.02
CA PRO A 126 -3.83 24.15 6.34
C PRO A 126 -2.38 24.38 6.78
N ALA A 127 -1.55 24.88 5.84
CA ALA A 127 -0.12 25.13 6.04
C ALA A 127 0.23 26.12 7.16
N SER A 128 -0.78 26.73 7.79
CA SER A 128 -0.68 27.63 8.94
C SER A 128 -0.55 26.91 10.30
N ASN A 129 -0.75 25.58 10.37
CA ASN A 129 -0.54 24.85 11.62
C ASN A 129 0.94 24.47 11.79
N PRO A 130 1.64 24.98 12.82
CA PRO A 130 3.07 24.73 13.03
C PRO A 130 3.42 23.27 13.38
N ARG A 131 2.43 22.43 13.69
CA ARG A 131 2.60 20.97 13.89
C ARG A 131 2.37 20.15 12.62
N THR A 132 1.95 20.77 11.52
CA THR A 132 1.76 20.06 10.24
C THR A 132 3.10 20.01 9.52
N PRO A 133 3.69 18.83 9.28
CA PRO A 133 4.85 18.77 8.44
C PRO A 133 4.50 19.34 7.06
N ARG A 134 5.28 20.33 6.60
CA ARG A 134 5.06 20.95 5.28
C ARG A 134 5.19 19.88 4.20
N CYS A 135 4.06 19.34 3.74
CA CYS A 135 3.97 18.67 2.45
C CYS A 135 4.33 19.71 1.38
N ARG A 136 5.62 19.83 1.03
CA ARG A 136 6.01 20.61 -0.14
C ARG A 136 5.37 19.93 -1.35
N ARG A 137 4.43 20.63 -1.99
CA ARG A 137 3.63 20.24 -3.16
C ARG A 137 4.46 19.90 -4.42
N SER A 138 5.78 19.75 -4.29
CA SER A 138 6.75 19.64 -5.37
C SER A 138 7.83 18.61 -5.05
N LEU A 139 7.43 17.38 -4.73
CA LEU A 139 8.33 16.23 -4.85
C LEU A 139 8.14 15.63 -6.24
N ARG A 140 8.85 16.19 -7.24
CA ARG A 140 9.19 15.43 -8.44
C ARG A 140 10.09 14.29 -7.95
N LEU A 141 9.58 13.06 -8.01
CA LEU A 141 10.36 11.86 -7.72
C LEU A 141 11.59 11.85 -8.66
N PRO A 142 12.82 11.60 -8.17
CA PRO A 142 13.97 11.49 -9.05
C PRO A 142 13.82 10.27 -9.95
N CYS A 143 13.94 10.50 -11.26
CA CYS A 143 14.11 9.44 -12.25
C CYS A 143 15.39 8.66 -11.91
N GLY A 144 15.34 7.34 -11.99
CA GLY A 144 16.45 6.45 -11.65
C GLY A 144 17.72 6.69 -12.49
N PRO A 145 18.86 6.09 -12.11
CA PRO A 145 20.16 6.46 -12.64
C PRO A 145 20.40 5.79 -14.00
N ARG A 146 19.88 6.39 -15.08
CA ARG A 146 20.39 6.21 -16.45
C ARG A 146 20.06 7.46 -17.28
N CYS A 147 20.69 8.58 -16.94
CA CYS A 147 20.81 9.71 -17.84
C CYS A 147 22.29 9.89 -18.16
N VAL A 148 22.68 9.41 -19.34
CA VAL A 148 23.99 9.66 -19.95
C VAL A 148 24.09 11.16 -20.21
N LYS A 149 25.13 11.82 -19.72
CA LYS A 149 25.37 13.24 -20.04
C LYS A 149 25.83 13.36 -21.50
N PRO A 150 25.30 14.29 -22.31
CA PRO A 150 25.91 14.60 -23.59
C PRO A 150 27.24 15.32 -23.34
N VAL A 151 28.27 14.90 -24.07
CA VAL A 151 29.55 15.61 -24.17
C VAL A 151 29.32 16.87 -25.00
N SER A 152 29.72 18.02 -24.50
CA SER A 152 29.80 19.24 -25.30
C SER A 152 31.12 19.20 -26.07
N SER A 153 31.04 19.25 -27.39
CA SER A 153 32.18 19.58 -28.26
C SER A 153 32.08 21.06 -28.63
N ASP A 154 33.09 21.82 -28.22
CA ASP A 154 33.64 22.92 -29.03
C ASP A 154 34.81 22.35 -29.84
#